data_AF-A0A6P2B114-F1
#
_entry.id   AF-A0A6P2B114-F1
#
_cell.length_a   1.000
_cell.length_b   1.000
_cell.length_c   1.000
_cell.angle_alpha   90.00
_cell.angle_beta   90.00
_cell.angle_gamma   90.00
#
_symmetry.space_group_name_H-M   'P 1'
#
loop_
_entity.id
_entity.type
_entity.pdbx_description
1 polymer ?
#
loop_
_entity_poly.entity_id
_entity_poly.type
_entity_poly.pdbx_seq_one_letter_code
_entity_poly.pdbx_strand_id
1 'polypeptide(L)'
;MNDDITVMDLNATEDASMMLANVFDEIQKQMAMVQMALQFIEENGRGKWLDAVRDDVDMLQLQLTESAALTADISDYLFDMVNTFRGDSEYVDGDDLEDYE
;
A
#
# COMPACT_ATOMS: atom_id res chain seq x y z
N MET A 1 4.33 -32.14 -12.62
CA MET A 1 4.75 -31.25 -11.52
C MET A 1 3.48 -30.96 -10.76
N ASN A 2 3.46 -31.26 -9.46
CA ASN A 2 2.31 -30.92 -8.61
C ASN A 2 2.47 -29.44 -8.28
N ASP A 3 1.71 -28.59 -8.96
CA ASP A 3 1.64 -27.15 -8.69
C ASP A 3 0.61 -26.89 -7.57
N ASP A 4 0.69 -27.69 -6.50
CA ASP A 4 -0.18 -27.52 -5.34
C ASP A 4 0.39 -26.40 -4.46
N ILE A 5 -0.31 -25.27 -4.43
CA ILE A 5 -0.06 -24.18 -3.48
C ILE A 5 -0.23 -24.73 -2.06
N THR A 6 0.80 -24.61 -1.26
CA THR A 6 0.81 -25.15 0.10
C THR A 6 0.32 -24.12 1.12
N VAL A 7 -0.08 -24.59 2.31
CA VAL A 7 -0.42 -23.69 3.44
C VAL A 7 0.76 -22.79 3.83
N MET A 8 2.01 -23.22 3.59
CA MET A 8 3.18 -22.36 3.78
C MET A 8 3.21 -21.17 2.81
N ASP A 9 2.80 -21.38 1.56
CA ASP A 9 2.73 -20.31 0.54
C ASP A 9 1.64 -19.28 0.90
N LEU A 10 0.53 -19.74 1.49
CA LEU A 10 -0.55 -18.87 1.98
C LEU A 10 -0.13 -18.04 3.20
N ASN A 11 0.53 -18.66 4.18
CA ASN A 11 1.03 -17.94 5.35
C ASN A 11 2.12 -16.92 4.95
N ALA A 12 2.98 -17.25 3.99
CA ALA A 12 3.96 -16.30 3.47
C ALA A 12 3.31 -15.10 2.75
N THR A 13 2.18 -15.33 2.08
CA THR A 13 1.38 -14.28 1.41
C THR A 13 0.69 -13.37 2.43
N GLU A 14 0.16 -13.93 3.52
CA GLU A 14 -0.40 -13.18 4.65
C GLU A 14 0.67 -12.40 5.43
N ASP A 15 1.83 -13.00 5.68
CA ASP A 15 2.98 -12.30 6.28
C ASP A 15 3.43 -11.13 5.40
N ALA A 16 3.43 -11.29 4.07
CA ALA A 16 3.78 -10.24 3.13
C ALA A 16 2.77 -9.08 3.14
N SER A 17 1.46 -9.35 3.23
CA SER A 17 0.45 -8.28 3.35
C SER A 17 0.59 -7.51 4.66
N MET A 18 0.86 -8.20 5.77
CA MET A 18 1.15 -7.57 7.06
C MET A 18 2.42 -6.71 7.02
N MET A 19 3.47 -7.14 6.31
CA MET A 19 4.67 -6.33 6.11
C MET A 19 4.37 -5.06 5.31
N LEU A 20 3.54 -5.15 4.26
CA LEU A 20 3.12 -4.00 3.47
C LEU A 20 2.29 -3.02 4.30
N ALA A 21 1.40 -3.49 5.17
CA ALA A 21 0.68 -2.62 6.11
C ALA A 21 1.63 -1.83 7.02
N ASN A 22 2.71 -2.47 7.52
CA ASN A 22 3.74 -1.79 8.31
C ASN A 22 4.53 -0.76 7.48
N VAL A 23 4.85 -1.09 6.22
CA VAL A 23 5.50 -0.15 5.30
C VAL A 23 4.61 1.05 5.02
N PHE A 24 3.31 0.83 4.84
CA PHE A 24 2.33 1.89 4.67
C PHE A 24 2.28 2.82 5.89
N ASP A 25 2.20 2.28 7.11
CA ASP A 25 2.23 3.08 8.35
C ASP A 25 3.51 3.92 8.47
N GLU A 26 4.66 3.36 8.08
CA GLU A 26 5.93 4.09 8.08
C GLU A 26 5.95 5.21 7.03
N ILE A 27 5.39 4.97 5.83
CA ILE A 27 5.22 6.01 4.80
C ILE A 27 4.33 7.15 5.34
N GLN A 28 3.23 6.83 6.04
CA GLN A 28 2.36 7.86 6.64
C GLN A 28 3.10 8.73 7.65
N LYS A 29 3.96 8.14 8.50
CA LYS A 29 4.81 8.89 9.43
C LYS A 29 5.80 9.80 8.71
N GLN A 30 6.41 9.30 7.63
CA GLN A 30 7.33 10.09 6.82
C GLN A 30 6.62 11.28 6.17
N MET A 31 5.40 11.10 5.64
CA MET A 31 4.60 12.22 5.12
C MET A 31 4.31 13.27 6.20
N ALA A 32 3.99 12.86 7.42
CA ALA A 32 3.76 13.80 8.52
C ALA A 32 5.03 14.59 8.89
N MET A 33 6.20 13.94 8.89
CA MET A 33 7.48 14.61 9.14
C MET A 33 7.83 15.62 8.04
N VAL A 34 7.57 15.26 6.78
CA VAL A 34 7.75 16.13 5.61
C VAL A 34 6.85 17.36 5.69
N GLN A 35 5.58 17.19 6.06
CA GLN A 35 4.66 18.32 6.28
C GLN A 35 5.11 19.25 7.41
N MET A 36 5.60 18.70 8.53
CA MET A 36 6.17 19.50 9.61
C MET A 36 7.41 20.28 9.16
N ALA A 37 8.27 19.66 8.35
CA ALA A 37 9.45 20.32 7.79
C ALA A 37 9.05 21.46 6.85
N LEU A 38 8.06 21.26 5.96
CA LEU A 38 7.51 22.33 5.12
C LEU A 38 7.04 23.49 5.97
N GLN A 39 6.17 23.24 6.96
CA GLN A 39 5.63 24.29 7.81
C GLN A 39 6.74 25.11 8.50
N PHE A 40 7.75 24.44 9.05
CA PHE A 40 8.89 25.12 9.67
C PHE A 40 9.66 26.01 8.67
N ILE A 41 9.86 25.50 7.46
CA ILE A 41 10.50 26.21 6.34
C ILE A 41 9.67 27.42 5.93
N GLU A 42 8.35 27.33 5.86
CA GLU A 42 7.47 28.46 5.54
C GLU A 42 7.54 29.57 6.60
N GLU A 43 7.59 29.18 7.87
CA GLU A 43 7.59 30.11 9.00
C GLU A 43 8.95 30.79 9.21
N ASN A 44 10.06 30.11 8.94
CA ASN A 44 11.41 30.55 9.32
C ASN A 44 12.34 30.82 8.13
N GLY A 45 11.95 30.37 6.94
CA GLY A 45 12.75 30.40 5.74
C GLY A 45 12.97 31.78 5.16
N ARG A 46 14.15 32.02 4.58
CA ARG A 46 14.45 33.25 3.82
C ARG A 46 15.40 33.01 2.66
N GLY A 47 15.06 33.56 1.49
CA GLY A 47 15.94 33.59 0.31
C GLY A 47 15.80 32.37 -0.59
N LYS A 48 16.58 32.34 -1.68
CA LYS A 48 16.41 31.40 -2.81
C LYS A 48 16.66 29.91 -2.49
N TRP A 49 17.40 29.61 -1.42
CA TRP A 49 17.58 28.22 -1.00
C TRP A 49 16.28 27.63 -0.43
N LEU A 50 15.34 28.48 -0.01
CA LEU A 50 14.05 28.05 0.51
C LEU A 50 13.16 27.43 -0.57
N ASP A 51 13.15 28.05 -1.75
CA ASP A 51 12.36 27.57 -2.88
C ASP A 51 12.85 26.19 -3.32
N ALA A 52 14.17 25.98 -3.36
CA ALA A 52 14.76 24.67 -3.66
C ALA A 52 14.39 23.60 -2.61
N VAL A 53 14.42 23.94 -1.32
CA VAL A 53 14.02 22.97 -0.27
C VAL A 53 12.52 22.70 -0.32
N ARG A 54 11.68 23.69 -0.66
CA ARG A 54 10.24 23.45 -0.88
C ARG A 54 10.00 22.49 -2.03
N ASP A 55 10.65 22.73 -3.18
CA ASP A 55 10.53 21.85 -4.36
C ASP A 55 10.96 20.41 -4.04
N ASP A 56 12.08 20.23 -3.32
CA ASP A 56 12.56 18.91 -2.89
C ASP A 56 11.55 18.21 -1.96
N VAL A 57 10.94 18.95 -1.04
CA VAL A 57 9.99 18.39 -0.08
C VAL A 57 8.64 18.08 -0.72
N ASP A 58 8.17 18.90 -1.66
CA ASP A 58 6.99 18.63 -2.47
C ASP A 58 7.18 17.37 -3.33
N MET A 59 8.37 17.19 -3.92
CA MET A 59 8.72 15.98 -4.67
C MET A 59 8.71 14.75 -3.77
N LEU A 60 9.28 14.86 -2.57
CA LEU A 60 9.28 13.77 -1.59
C LEU A 60 7.85 13.40 -1.16
N GLN A 61 6.97 14.40 -0.96
CA GLN A 61 5.57 14.16 -0.64
C GLN A 61 4.82 13.42 -1.76
N LEU A 62 5.08 13.78 -3.03
CA LEU A 62 4.53 13.07 -4.19
C LEU A 62 4.97 11.61 -4.20
N GLN A 63 6.27 11.34 -4.08
CA GLN A 63 6.82 9.98 -4.08
C GLN A 63 6.28 9.12 -2.94
N LEU A 64 6.11 9.70 -1.74
CA LEU A 64 5.52 8.99 -0.60
C LEU A 64 4.04 8.66 -0.85
N THR A 65 3.29 9.57 -1.49
CA THR A 65 1.87 9.35 -1.84
C THR A 65 1.72 8.21 -2.84
N GLU A 66 2.55 8.20 -3.90
CA GLU A 66 2.57 7.12 -4.90
C GLU A 66 2.96 5.78 -4.28
N SER A 67 3.96 5.79 -3.39
CA SER A 67 4.41 4.58 -2.69
C SER A 67 3.34 4.03 -1.73
N ALA A 68 2.60 4.91 -1.06
CA ALA A 68 1.49 4.54 -0.20
C ALA A 68 0.36 3.86 -0.98
N ALA A 69 -0.03 4.43 -2.12
CA ALA A 69 -1.05 3.85 -3.00
C ALA A 69 -0.64 2.47 -3.52
N LEU A 70 0.60 2.33 -4.02
CA LEU A 70 1.11 1.06 -4.50
C LEU A 70 1.16 -0.01 -3.40
N THR A 71 1.55 0.38 -2.18
CA THR A 71 1.60 -0.53 -1.03
C THR A 71 0.21 -1.03 -0.64
N ALA A 72 -0.80 -0.16 -0.68
CA ALA A 72 -2.19 -0.53 -0.44
C ALA A 72 -2.71 -1.50 -1.53
N ASP A 73 -2.51 -1.17 -2.80
CA ASP A 73 -2.96 -2.00 -3.93
C ASP A 73 -2.35 -3.41 -3.90
N ILE A 74 -1.06 -3.54 -3.58
CA ILE A 74 -0.40 -4.84 -3.46
C ILE A 74 -0.94 -5.61 -2.25
N SER A 75 -1.17 -4.93 -1.12
CA SER A 75 -1.73 -5.56 0.07
C SER A 75 -3.13 -6.13 -0.18
N ASP A 76 -3.99 -5.37 -0.86
CA ASP A 76 -5.35 -5.80 -1.23
C ASP A 76 -5.28 -7.01 -2.18
N TYR A 77 -4.41 -6.96 -3.19
CA TYR A 77 -4.23 -8.08 -4.13
C TYR A 77 -3.77 -9.37 -3.43
N LEU A 78 -2.83 -9.26 -2.48
CA LEU A 78 -2.37 -10.42 -1.69
C LEU A 78 -3.49 -10.97 -0.79
N PHE A 79 -4.31 -10.08 -0.20
CA PHE A 79 -5.46 -10.49 0.61
C PHE A 79 -6.52 -11.22 -0.22
N ASP A 80 -6.85 -10.70 -1.40
CA ASP A 80 -7.78 -11.33 -2.34
C ASP A 80 -7.29 -12.70 -2.82
N MET A 81 -5.98 -12.84 -3.09
CA MET A 81 -5.37 -14.13 -3.39
C MET A 81 -5.56 -15.11 -2.23
N VAL A 82 -5.27 -14.70 -0.99
CA VAL A 82 -5.45 -15.57 0.19
C VAL A 82 -6.91 -15.99 0.35
N ASN A 83 -7.87 -15.08 0.19
CA ASN A 83 -9.30 -15.40 0.28
C ASN A 83 -9.75 -16.38 -0.81
N THR A 84 -9.30 -16.15 -2.05
CA THR A 84 -9.58 -17.04 -3.19
C THR A 84 -9.06 -18.45 -2.92
N PHE A 85 -7.83 -18.58 -2.43
CA PHE A 85 -7.24 -19.89 -2.14
C PHE A 85 -7.81 -20.58 -0.91
N ARG A 86 -8.27 -19.83 0.10
CA ARG A 86 -8.94 -20.39 1.28
C ARG A 86 -10.37 -20.87 1.00
N GLY A 87 -10.92 -20.55 -0.17
CA GLY A 87 -12.27 -20.92 -0.55
C GLY A 87 -13.34 -19.99 0.05
N ASP A 88 -12.94 -18.86 0.64
CA ASP A 88 -13.84 -17.82 1.15
C ASP A 88 -14.35 -16.90 0.02
N SER A 89 -14.57 -17.48 -1.16
CA SER A 89 -15.23 -16.81 -2.29
C SER A 89 -16.73 -16.67 -2.02
N GLU A 90 -17.11 -15.84 -1.05
CA GLU A 90 -18.47 -15.31 -0.94
C GLU A 90 -18.71 -14.11 -1.89
N TYR A 91 -17.79 -13.83 -2.81
CA TYR A 91 -18.01 -12.96 -3.96
C TYR A 91 -18.27 -13.79 -5.23
N VAL A 92 -19.35 -14.56 -5.21
CA VAL A 92 -20.17 -14.76 -6.42
C VAL A 92 -21.44 -13.95 -6.18
N ASP A 93 -21.33 -12.63 -6.32
CA ASP A 93 -22.51 -11.78 -6.41
C ASP A 93 -22.98 -11.80 -7.87
N GLY A 94 -24.18 -12.35 -8.08
CA GLY A 94 -24.98 -12.17 -9.28
C GLY A 94 -24.78 -13.17 -10.42
N ASP A 95 -25.81 -14.02 -10.62
CA ASP A 95 -26.30 -14.45 -11.94
C ASP A 95 -25.68 -15.64 -12.69
N ASP A 96 -25.17 -16.71 -12.05
CA ASP A 96 -24.91 -17.97 -12.79
C ASP A 96 -25.13 -19.25 -11.95
N LEU A 97 -26.28 -19.32 -11.26
CA LEU A 97 -26.88 -20.61 -10.86
C LEU A 97 -28.02 -20.95 -11.83
N GLU A 98 -27.70 -21.15 -13.11
CA GLU A 98 -28.56 -21.92 -14.00
C GLU A 98 -27.84 -23.19 -14.46
N ASP A 99 -28.40 -24.28 -13.94
CA ASP A 99 -28.52 -25.59 -14.56
C ASP A 99 -27.25 -26.33 -14.99
N TYR A 100 -26.88 -27.31 -14.15
CA TYR A 100 -26.57 -28.64 -14.68
C TYR A 100 -27.21 -29.71 -13.79
N GLU A 101 -28.33 -30.25 -14.27
CA GLU A 101 -28.80 -31.62 -13.97
C GLU A 101 -27.77 -32.68 -14.42
#